data_AF-A0A2T4H572-F1
#
_entry.id   AF-A0A2T4H572-F1
#
_cell.length_a   1.000
_cell.length_b   1.000
_cell.length_c   1.000
_cell.angle_alpha   90.00
_cell.angle_beta   90.00
_cell.angle_gamma   90.00
#
_symmetry.space_group_name_H-M   'P 1'
#
loop_
_entity.id
_entity.type
_entity.pdbx_description
1 polymer ?
#
loop_
_entity_poly.entity_id
_entity_poly.type
_entity_poly.pdbx_seq_one_letter_code
_entity_poly.pdbx_strand_id
1 'polypeptide(L)'
;MSSSRVRDAGDSAAKIVDQVRASFNDLIREAERRRDMIGWPKSSMVRSLEFRFDDWARLSGVGSRPGTFEDSFDDKSLLMRIKTELSSFNIDVETLLMDFRQGPDNVDGPQAMDTAEAIERRLGYLKQLTNAAR
;
A
#
# COMPACT_ATOMS: atom_id res chain seq x y z
N MET A 1 -16.41 -23.23 13.41
CA MET A 1 -16.48 -22.92 11.95
C MET A 1 -15.66 -21.66 11.57
N SER A 2 -14.76 -21.14 12.42
CA SER A 2 -14.09 -19.83 12.20
C SER A 2 -12.72 -19.89 11.49
N SER A 3 -12.08 -21.05 11.39
CA SER A 3 -10.67 -21.15 10.95
C SER A 3 -10.46 -20.92 9.44
N SER A 4 -11.44 -21.28 8.58
CA SER A 4 -11.31 -21.08 7.13
C SER A 4 -11.36 -19.61 6.73
N ARG A 5 -12.35 -18.85 7.23
CA ARG A 5 -12.53 -17.43 6.88
C ARG A 5 -11.39 -16.54 7.34
N VAL A 6 -10.78 -16.89 8.49
CA VAL A 6 -9.61 -16.20 9.05
C VAL A 6 -8.40 -16.40 8.14
N ARG A 7 -8.15 -17.65 7.71
CA ARG A 7 -7.06 -17.96 6.78
C ARG A 7 -7.23 -17.29 5.41
N ASP A 8 -8.47 -17.24 4.91
CA ASP A 8 -8.79 -16.61 3.62
C ASP A 8 -8.52 -15.09 3.63
N ALA A 9 -8.71 -14.42 4.77
CA ALA A 9 -8.42 -13.00 4.93
C ALA A 9 -6.91 -12.72 4.90
N GLY A 10 -6.10 -13.54 5.58
CA GLY A 10 -4.65 -13.41 5.63
C GLY A 10 -4.00 -13.69 4.27
N ASP A 11 -4.48 -14.73 3.57
CA ASP A 11 -4.04 -15.04 2.21
C ASP A 11 -4.44 -13.92 1.22
N SER A 12 -5.62 -13.33 1.40
CA SER A 12 -6.06 -12.16 0.62
C SER A 12 -5.19 -10.92 0.90
N ALA A 13 -4.87 -10.65 2.17
CA ALA A 13 -4.02 -9.53 2.55
C ALA A 13 -2.59 -9.68 1.99
N ALA A 14 -2.02 -10.88 2.07
CA ALA A 14 -0.69 -11.18 1.53
C ALA A 14 -0.62 -10.92 0.02
N LYS A 15 -1.61 -11.43 -0.73
CA LYS A 15 -1.71 -11.18 -2.17
C LYS A 15 -1.80 -9.69 -2.50
N ILE A 16 -2.53 -8.93 -1.69
CA ILE A 16 -2.69 -7.49 -1.91
C ILE A 16 -1.39 -6.74 -1.61
N VAL A 17 -0.65 -7.13 -0.57
CA VAL A 17 0.67 -6.59 -0.27
C VAL A 17 1.63 -6.78 -1.44
N ASP A 18 1.68 -7.98 -2.02
CA ASP A 18 2.54 -8.25 -3.18
C ASP A 18 2.15 -7.42 -4.40
N GLN A 19 0.86 -7.20 -4.63
CA GLN A 19 0.39 -6.35 -5.72
C GLN A 19 0.71 -4.86 -5.51
N VAL A 20 0.64 -4.37 -4.27
CA VAL A 20 1.03 -2.99 -3.92
C VAL A 20 2.53 -2.81 -4.12
N ARG A 21 3.37 -3.77 -3.69
CA ARG A 21 4.83 -3.77 -3.95
C ARG A 21 5.15 -3.73 -5.44
N ALA A 22 4.49 -4.55 -6.25
CA ALA A 22 4.67 -4.52 -7.70
C ALA A 22 4.32 -3.15 -8.29
N SER A 23 3.23 -2.54 -7.81
CA SER A 23 2.79 -1.21 -8.25
C SER A 23 3.79 -0.11 -7.84
N PHE A 24 4.39 -0.19 -6.65
CA PHE A 24 5.47 0.71 -6.26
C PHE A 24 6.68 0.61 -7.19
N ASN A 25 7.10 -0.60 -7.56
CA ASN A 25 8.19 -0.79 -8.51
C ASN A 25 7.90 -0.12 -9.86
N ASP A 26 6.66 -0.20 -10.35
CA ASP A 26 6.27 0.46 -11.59
C ASP A 26 6.26 1.99 -11.47
N LEU A 27 5.77 2.54 -10.35
CA LEU A 27 5.85 3.99 -10.08
C LEU A 27 7.29 4.50 -9.91
N ILE A 28 8.17 3.71 -9.29
CA ILE A 28 9.59 4.03 -9.17
C ILE A 28 10.22 4.11 -10.56
N ARG A 29 9.96 3.12 -11.42
CA ARG A 29 10.44 3.14 -12.82
C ARG A 29 9.92 4.34 -13.60
N GLU A 30 8.67 4.72 -13.38
CA GLU A 30 8.10 5.92 -14.02
C GLU A 30 8.78 7.20 -13.52
N ALA A 31 8.92 7.35 -12.21
CA ALA A 31 9.61 8.49 -11.59
C ALA A 31 11.07 8.58 -12.04
N GLU A 32 11.76 7.45 -12.23
CA GLU A 32 13.13 7.41 -12.76
C GLU A 32 13.19 7.79 -14.24
N ARG A 33 12.23 7.33 -15.06
CA ARG A 33 12.12 7.71 -16.49
C ARG A 33 11.88 9.21 -16.65
N ARG A 34 11.17 9.83 -15.71
CA ARG A 34 10.78 11.24 -15.72
C ARG A 34 11.59 12.12 -14.77
N ARG A 35 12.75 11.64 -14.30
CA ARG A 35 13.53 12.29 -13.23
C ARG A 35 13.92 13.75 -13.50
N ASP A 36 14.07 14.10 -14.78
CA ASP A 36 14.53 15.42 -15.22
C ASP A 36 13.33 16.37 -15.52
N MET A 37 12.10 15.88 -15.36
CA MET A 37 10.88 16.64 -15.60
C MET A 37 10.47 17.43 -14.36
N ILE A 38 10.34 18.74 -14.52
CA ILE A 38 9.88 19.63 -13.44
C ILE A 38 8.45 19.25 -13.04
N GLY A 39 8.17 19.19 -11.74
CA GLY A 39 6.84 18.89 -11.22
C GLY A 39 6.48 17.41 -11.15
N TRP A 40 7.37 16.50 -11.57
CA TRP A 40 7.17 15.05 -11.40
C TRP A 40 7.70 14.54 -10.05
N PRO A 41 7.02 13.57 -9.42
CA PRO A 41 7.51 12.96 -8.18
C PRO A 41 8.90 12.35 -8.35
N LYS A 42 9.76 12.56 -7.36
CA LYS A 42 11.09 11.95 -7.32
C LYS A 42 10.97 10.48 -6.94
N SER A 43 11.77 9.62 -7.57
CA SER A 43 11.81 8.19 -7.23
C SER A 43 12.17 7.92 -5.76
N SER A 44 12.97 8.80 -5.13
CA SER A 44 13.27 8.73 -3.70
C SER A 44 12.03 8.90 -2.81
N MET A 45 11.05 9.72 -3.22
CA MET A 45 9.79 9.88 -2.50
C MET A 45 8.94 8.61 -2.61
N VAL A 46 8.87 8.03 -3.81
CA VAL A 46 8.15 6.76 -4.04
C VAL A 46 8.77 5.62 -3.23
N ARG A 47 10.11 5.50 -3.24
CA ARG A 47 10.85 4.51 -2.42
C ARG A 47 10.62 4.69 -0.93
N SER A 48 10.55 5.93 -0.44
CA SER A 48 10.24 6.21 0.98
C SER A 48 8.87 5.64 1.38
N LEU A 49 7.88 5.77 0.50
CA LEU A 49 6.55 5.20 0.73
C LEU A 49 6.54 3.67 0.63
N GLU A 50 7.26 3.09 -0.33
CA GLU A 50 7.46 1.64 -0.41
C GLU A 50 8.05 1.08 0.91
N PHE A 51 9.10 1.70 1.45
CA PHE A 51 9.70 1.27 2.71
C PHE A 51 8.74 1.35 3.90
N ARG A 52 7.92 2.41 3.97
CA ARG A 52 6.90 2.55 5.01
C ARG A 52 5.80 1.51 4.88
N PHE A 53 5.40 1.18 3.65
CA PHE A 53 4.45 0.11 3.39
C PHE A 53 4.99 -1.25 3.83
N ASP A 54 6.26 -1.53 3.54
CA ASP A 54 6.91 -2.76 3.96
C ASP A 54 7.04 -2.87 5.48
N ASP A 55 7.33 -1.77 6.17
CA ASP A 55 7.36 -1.77 7.63
C ASP A 55 5.96 -2.00 8.23
N TRP A 56 4.91 -1.42 7.63
CA TRP A 56 3.54 -1.70 8.01
C TRP A 56 3.17 -3.18 7.79
N ALA A 57 3.53 -3.76 6.63
CA ALA A 57 3.25 -5.17 6.33
C ALA A 57 3.98 -6.10 7.30
N ARG A 58 5.22 -5.76 7.67
CA ARG A 58 6.00 -6.48 8.69
C ARG A 58 5.37 -6.36 10.07
N LEU A 59 4.98 -5.16 10.48
CA LEU A 59 4.34 -4.89 11.78
C LEU A 59 3.02 -5.65 11.93
N SER A 60 2.23 -5.69 10.84
CA SER A 60 0.95 -6.40 10.80
C SER A 60 1.09 -7.91 10.64
N GLY A 61 2.29 -8.44 10.38
CA GLY A 61 2.49 -9.87 10.18
C GLY A 61 1.92 -10.41 8.86
N VAL A 62 1.49 -9.54 7.94
CA VAL A 62 0.99 -9.95 6.61
C VAL A 62 2.13 -10.63 5.83
N GLY A 63 1.84 -11.79 5.26
CA GLY A 63 2.81 -12.52 4.42
C GLY A 63 3.94 -13.21 5.20
N SER A 64 3.95 -13.14 6.54
CA SER A 64 4.95 -13.84 7.37
C SER A 64 4.65 -15.34 7.43
N ARG A 65 3.42 -15.72 7.81
CA ARG A 65 2.86 -17.08 7.78
C ARG A 65 1.32 -17.01 7.69
N PRO A 66 0.61 -18.07 7.29
CA PRO A 66 -0.85 -18.08 7.39
C PRO A 66 -1.31 -17.84 8.83
N GLY A 67 -2.24 -16.92 9.04
CA GLY A 67 -2.82 -16.60 10.36
C GLY A 67 -2.09 -15.51 11.16
N THR A 68 -0.84 -15.16 10.83
CA THR A 68 -0.09 -14.15 11.60
C THR A 68 -0.63 -12.74 11.45
N PHE A 69 -1.30 -12.45 10.34
CA PHE A 69 -1.99 -11.18 10.16
C PHE A 69 -3.11 -11.03 11.19
N GLU A 70 -3.90 -12.08 11.38
CA GLU A 70 -5.01 -12.10 12.31
C GLU A 70 -4.56 -12.21 13.77
N ASP A 71 -3.49 -12.96 14.06
CA ASP A 71 -2.90 -13.04 15.40
C ASP A 71 -2.42 -11.66 15.89
N SER A 72 -2.00 -10.77 14.96
CA SER A 72 -1.60 -9.40 15.31
C SER A 72 -2.76 -8.55 15.84
N PHE A 73 -4.01 -8.99 15.66
CA PHE A 73 -5.21 -8.27 16.09
C PHE A 73 -5.62 -8.57 17.53
N ASP A 74 -5.11 -9.66 18.12
CA ASP A 74 -5.38 -10.01 19.53
C ASP A 74 -4.74 -9.00 20.50
N ASP A 75 -3.65 -8.33 20.09
CA ASP A 75 -3.08 -7.20 20.82
C ASP A 75 -3.72 -5.87 20.37
N LYS A 76 -4.59 -5.32 21.21
CA LYS A 76 -5.30 -4.05 20.94
C LYS A 76 -4.36 -2.87 20.68
N SER A 77 -3.21 -2.81 21.36
CA SER A 77 -2.26 -1.71 21.20
C SER A 77 -1.55 -1.81 19.85
N LEU A 78 -1.18 -3.02 19.47
CA LEU A 78 -0.61 -3.32 18.16
C LEU A 78 -1.63 -3.08 17.04
N LEU A 79 -2.87 -3.53 17.19
CA LEU A 79 -3.96 -3.30 16.24
C LEU A 79 -4.22 -1.80 16.01
N MET A 80 -4.28 -1.00 17.08
CA MET A 80 -4.45 0.45 16.96
C MET A 80 -3.28 1.10 16.24
N ARG A 81 -2.05 0.63 16.49
CA ARG A 81 -0.86 1.09 15.76
C ARG A 81 -0.94 0.73 14.27
N ILE A 82 -1.25 -0.53 13.94
CA ILE A 82 -1.42 -1.00 12.56
C ILE A 82 -2.48 -0.17 11.81
N LYS A 83 -3.63 0.11 12.43
CA LYS A 83 -4.72 0.94 11.86
C LYS A 83 -4.27 2.38 11.60
N THR A 84 -3.53 2.96 12.56
CA THR A 84 -3.04 4.34 12.49
C THR A 84 -1.99 4.49 11.40
N GLU A 85 -1.01 3.60 11.35
CA GLU A 85 0.05 3.59 10.33
C GLU A 85 -0.53 3.41 8.93
N LEU A 86 -1.46 2.46 8.75
CA LEU A 86 -2.13 2.27 7.45
C LEU A 86 -2.91 3.50 7.00
N SER A 87 -3.60 4.16 7.94
CA SER A 87 -4.37 5.36 7.61
C SER A 87 -3.48 6.54 7.23
N SER A 88 -2.37 6.74 7.95
CA SER A 88 -1.37 7.76 7.59
C SER A 88 -0.76 7.47 6.24
N PHE A 89 -0.37 6.21 6.01
CA PHE A 89 0.21 5.78 4.75
C PHE A 89 -0.74 6.00 3.56
N ASN A 90 -2.04 5.71 3.72
CA ASN A 90 -3.02 5.97 2.66
C ASN A 90 -3.06 7.45 2.27
N ILE A 91 -3.02 8.37 3.23
CA ILE A 91 -3.01 9.82 2.96
C ILE A 91 -1.75 10.23 2.17
N ASP A 92 -0.59 9.70 2.56
CA ASP A 92 0.68 10.03 1.90
C ASP A 92 0.75 9.46 0.47
N VAL A 93 0.18 8.27 0.26
CA VAL A 93 0.03 7.69 -1.07
C VAL A 93 -0.96 8.51 -1.90
N GLU A 94 -2.16 8.82 -1.40
CA GLU A 94 -3.13 9.67 -2.09
C GLU A 94 -2.50 11.00 -2.56
N THR A 95 -1.66 11.60 -1.70
CA THR A 95 -0.90 12.81 -2.03
C THR A 95 0.09 12.57 -3.18
N LEU A 96 0.91 11.52 -3.09
CA LEU A 96 1.86 11.16 -4.16
C LEU A 96 1.14 10.93 -5.50
N LEU A 97 0.00 10.25 -5.47
CA LEU A 97 -0.75 9.91 -6.66
C LEU A 97 -1.42 11.14 -7.28
N MET A 98 -1.82 12.11 -6.45
CA MET A 98 -2.26 13.43 -6.91
C MET A 98 -1.13 14.18 -7.64
N ASP A 99 0.10 14.13 -7.14
CA ASP A 99 1.26 14.72 -7.82
C ASP A 99 1.51 14.04 -9.19
N PHE A 100 1.41 12.71 -9.26
CA PHE A 100 1.48 11.97 -10.53
C PHE A 100 0.35 12.37 -11.50
N ARG A 101 -0.86 12.62 -11.00
CA ARG A 101 -2.03 13.05 -11.79
C ARG A 101 -1.98 14.50 -12.25
N GLN A 102 -1.15 15.35 -11.64
CA GLN A 102 -1.09 16.78 -11.94
C GLN A 102 0.20 17.20 -12.68
N GLY A 103 1.05 16.23 -13.01
CA GLY A 103 2.30 16.48 -13.72
C GLY A 103 2.09 17.16 -15.09
N PRO A 104 3.04 17.98 -15.56
CA PRO A 104 2.89 18.82 -16.75
C PRO A 104 2.64 18.06 -18.07
N ASP A 105 2.95 16.76 -18.14
CA ASP A 105 2.83 15.91 -19.33
C ASP A 105 1.80 14.79 -19.15
N ASN A 106 0.66 15.08 -18.50
CA ASN A 106 -0.48 14.18 -18.31
C ASN A 106 -1.02 13.48 -19.57
N VAL A 107 -0.50 13.82 -20.76
CA VAL A 107 -0.82 13.19 -22.04
C VAL A 107 -0.17 11.80 -22.19
N ASP A 108 0.98 11.55 -21.55
CA ASP A 108 1.76 10.30 -21.71
C ASP A 108 1.83 9.42 -20.44
N GLY A 109 1.08 9.75 -19.40
CA GLY A 109 1.07 9.03 -18.11
C GLY A 109 -0.04 7.98 -17.83
N PRO A 110 -0.80 7.39 -18.79
CA PRO A 110 -1.93 6.50 -18.45
C PRO A 110 -1.56 5.36 -17.51
N GLN A 111 -0.39 4.74 -17.74
CA GLN A 111 0.06 3.60 -16.94
C GLN A 111 0.40 3.99 -15.49
N ALA A 112 0.93 5.19 -15.25
CA ALA A 112 1.21 5.69 -13.91
C ALA A 112 -0.09 5.94 -13.14
N MET A 113 -1.09 6.49 -13.82
CA MET A 113 -2.42 6.74 -13.27
C MET A 113 -3.17 5.42 -12.97
N ASP A 114 -3.13 4.44 -13.88
CA ASP A 114 -3.73 3.12 -13.64
C ASP A 114 -3.07 2.41 -12.44
N THR A 115 -1.75 2.51 -12.34
CA THR A 115 -0.97 1.96 -11.23
C THR A 115 -1.31 2.64 -9.92
N ALA A 116 -1.41 3.97 -9.95
CA ALA A 116 -1.82 4.80 -8.82
C ALA A 116 -3.18 4.39 -8.26
N GLU A 117 -4.20 4.36 -9.11
CA GLU A 117 -5.56 3.97 -8.71
C GLU A 117 -5.61 2.52 -8.19
N ALA A 118 -4.81 1.64 -8.77
CA ALA A 118 -4.72 0.26 -8.31
C ALA A 118 -4.11 0.16 -6.90
N ILE A 119 -3.17 1.04 -6.53
CA ILE A 119 -2.70 1.16 -5.15
C ILE A 119 -3.83 1.67 -4.25
N GLU A 120 -4.48 2.79 -4.58
CA GLU A 120 -5.59 3.35 -3.76
C GLU A 120 -6.67 2.30 -3.44
N ARG A 121 -7.15 1.57 -4.46
CA ARG A 121 -8.16 0.52 -4.30
C ARG A 121 -7.70 -0.58 -3.34
N ARG A 122 -6.46 -1.04 -3.47
CA ARG A 122 -5.87 -2.11 -2.65
C ARG A 122 -5.69 -1.66 -1.19
N LEU A 123 -5.26 -0.43 -0.99
CA LEU A 123 -5.14 0.17 0.34
C LEU A 123 -6.49 0.36 1.02
N GLY A 124 -7.52 0.72 0.25
CA GLY A 124 -8.91 0.72 0.72
C GLY A 124 -9.34 -0.65 1.24
N TYR A 125 -9.01 -1.72 0.53
CA TYR A 125 -9.33 -3.08 0.95
C TYR A 125 -8.56 -3.52 2.21
N LEU A 126 -7.25 -3.25 2.28
CA LEU A 126 -6.46 -3.53 3.50
C LEU A 126 -7.04 -2.79 4.70
N LYS A 127 -7.44 -1.52 4.54
CA LYS A 127 -8.08 -0.74 5.59
C LYS A 127 -9.41 -1.36 6.04
N GLN A 128 -10.21 -1.87 5.12
CA GLN A 128 -11.45 -2.58 5.46
C GLN A 128 -11.17 -3.87 6.24
N LEU A 129 -10.20 -4.68 5.81
CA LEU A 129 -9.80 -5.90 6.52
C LEU A 129 -9.32 -5.60 7.94
N THR A 130 -8.40 -4.64 8.09
CA THR A 130 -7.89 -4.26 9.41
C THR A 130 -8.97 -3.65 10.30
N ASN A 131 -9.92 -2.89 9.75
CA ASN A 131 -11.04 -2.34 10.51
C ASN A 131 -12.09 -3.38 10.92
N ALA A 132 -12.24 -4.45 10.15
CA ALA A 132 -13.12 -5.57 10.49
C ALA A 132 -12.56 -6.42 11.65
N ALA A 133 -11.27 -6.31 11.96
CA ALA A 133 -10.66 -6.91 13.13
C ALA A 133 -11.06 -6.17 14.42
N ARG A 134 -11.56 -6.94 15.39
CA ARG A 134 -12.14 -6.48 16.68
C ARG A 134 -11.11 -6.35 17.78
#